data_AF-A0AAQ3KGX5-F1
#
_entry.id   AF-A0AAQ3KGX5-F1
#
_cell.length_a   1.000
_cell.length_b   1.000
_cell.length_c   1.000
_cell.angle_alpha   90.00
_cell.angle_beta   90.00
_cell.angle_gamma   90.00
#
_symmetry.space_group_name_H-M   'P 1'
#
loop_
_entity.id
_entity.type
_entity.pdbx_description
1 polymer ?
#
loop_
_entity_poly.entity_id
_entity_poly.type
_entity_poly.pdbx_seq_one_letter_code
_entity_poly.pdbx_strand_id
1 'polypeptide(L)' 'MQVTLAYNHFRRGLVQRMPRCRWSFFHVVNNDYTHWIMFAIGGSQHPTIISQGNQFLGPPNRAGRR' A
#
# COMPACT_ATOMS: atom_id res chain seq x y z
N MET A 1 3.67 12.18 -13.07
CA MET A 1 4.41 10.89 -13.02
C MET A 1 3.44 9.76 -13.31
N GLN A 2 3.91 8.62 -13.82
CA GLN A 2 3.12 7.41 -13.96
C GLN A 2 3.97 6.25 -13.47
N VAL A 3 3.43 5.40 -12.60
CA VAL A 3 4.17 4.32 -11.95
C VAL A 3 3.35 3.03 -11.97
N THR A 4 4.00 1.93 -12.31
CA THR A 4 3.47 0.58 -12.10
C THR A 4 4.29 -0.10 -11.01
N LEU A 5 3.62 -0.57 -9.96
CA LEU A 5 4.21 -1.32 -8.86
C LEU A 5 3.63 -2.74 -8.90
N ALA A 6 4.44 -3.71 -9.26
CA ALA A 6 3.98 -5.08 -9.47
C ALA A 6 4.88 -6.14 -8.88
N TYR A 7 4.28 -7.23 -8.38
CA TYR A 7 4.97 -8.43 -7.90
C TYR A 7 6.01 -8.20 -6.79
N ASN A 8 5.78 -7.20 -5.92
CA ASN A 8 6.64 -6.92 -4.77
C ASN A 8 6.14 -7.63 -3.51
N HIS A 9 7.07 -7.95 -2.60
CA HIS A 9 6.78 -8.49 -1.28
C HIS A 9 7.09 -7.44 -0.20
N PHE A 10 6.05 -6.82 0.36
CA PHE A 10 6.13 -5.91 1.50
C PHE A 10 5.86 -6.66 2.80
N ARG A 11 6.88 -6.83 3.64
CA ARG A 11 6.84 -7.68 4.84
C ARG A 11 7.06 -6.87 6.13
N ARG A 12 7.50 -7.58 7.17
CA ARG A 12 7.70 -7.09 8.54
C ARG A 12 8.62 -5.88 8.60
N GLY A 13 8.37 -5.03 9.59
CA GLY A 13 9.14 -3.81 9.84
C GLY A 13 8.69 -2.60 9.04
N LEU A 14 7.78 -2.78 8.07
CA LEU A 14 7.21 -1.67 7.31
C LEU A 14 6.05 -1.03 8.09
N VAL A 15 6.27 0.20 8.53
CA VAL A 15 5.24 0.93 9.28
C VAL A 15 4.10 1.36 8.34
N GLN A 16 4.45 1.92 7.18
CA GLN A 16 3.51 2.53 6.23
C GLN A 16 4.15 2.83 4.86
N ARG A 17 3.34 3.33 3.91
CA ARG A 17 3.78 3.97 2.63
C ARG A 17 4.32 3.01 1.58
N MET A 18 3.56 1.97 1.28
CA MET A 18 3.89 0.96 0.28
C MET A 18 2.85 0.94 -0.87
N PRO A 19 2.68 1.99 -1.70
CA PRO A 19 3.38 3.27 -1.70
C PRO A 19 2.61 4.38 -0.96
N ARG A 20 3.23 5.56 -0.83
CA ARG A 20 2.53 6.82 -0.58
C ARG A 20 2.61 7.71 -1.81
N CYS A 21 1.47 7.95 -2.46
CA CYS A 21 1.39 8.68 -3.71
C CYS A 21 1.07 10.17 -3.48
N ARG A 22 1.70 11.06 -4.25
CA ARG A 22 1.41 12.51 -4.22
C ARG A 22 1.33 13.06 -5.62
N TRP A 23 0.14 13.56 -5.99
CA TRP A 23 -0.23 13.81 -7.39
C TRP A 23 -0.01 12.52 -8.24
N SER A 24 -0.31 12.53 -9.55
CA SER A 24 0.05 11.42 -10.47
C SER A 24 -0.79 10.13 -10.41
N PHE A 25 -0.52 9.23 -11.37
CA PHE A 25 -1.19 7.95 -11.55
C PHE A 25 -0.30 6.77 -11.11
N PHE A 26 -0.88 5.84 -10.36
CA PHE A 26 -0.23 4.63 -9.86
C PHE A 26 -1.08 3.41 -10.15
N HIS A 27 -0.50 2.42 -10.82
CA HIS A 27 -1.06 1.09 -10.94
C HIS A 27 -0.33 0.15 -9.99
N VAL A 28 -1.00 -0.27 -8.93
CA VAL A 28 -0.48 -1.17 -7.90
C VAL A 28 -1.12 -2.53 -8.12
N VAL A 29 -0.37 -3.50 -8.65
CA VAL A 29 -0.92 -4.76 -9.12
C VAL A 29 -0.17 -6.00 -8.62
N ASN A 30 -0.87 -7.02 -8.14
CA ASN A 30 -0.29 -8.31 -7.74
C ASN A 30 0.89 -8.22 -6.75
N ASN A 31 0.82 -7.30 -5.78
CA ASN A 31 1.81 -7.22 -4.69
C ASN A 31 1.30 -7.96 -3.44
N ASP A 32 2.24 -8.54 -2.69
CA ASP A 32 2.00 -9.16 -1.39
C ASP A 32 2.32 -8.15 -0.28
N TYR A 33 1.28 -7.77 0.47
CA TYR A 33 1.40 -6.95 1.66
C TYR A 33 1.19 -7.84 2.86
N THR A 34 2.14 -7.83 3.80
CA THR A 34 2.00 -8.54 5.07
C THR A 34 2.58 -7.74 6.23
N HIS A 35 1.95 -7.83 7.39
CA HIS A 35 2.49 -7.30 8.66
C HIS A 35 2.82 -5.81 8.66
N TRP A 36 2.12 -4.97 7.87
CA TRP A 36 2.26 -3.51 7.99
C TRP A 36 1.58 -3.01 9.26
N ILE A 37 2.09 -1.92 9.84
CA ILE A 37 1.62 -1.45 11.16
C ILE A 37 0.45 -0.48 11.05
N MET A 38 0.55 0.52 10.15
CA MET A 38 -0.43 1.61 10.06
C MET A 38 -1.27 1.54 8.78
N PHE A 39 -0.65 1.69 7.61
CA PHE A 39 -1.35 1.56 6.32
C PHE A 39 -0.45 0.99 5.23
N ALA A 40 -1.00 0.16 4.34
CA ALA A 40 -0.26 -0.37 3.19
C ALA A 40 -0.09 0.72 2.11
N ILE A 41 -1.18 1.08 1.44
CA ILE A 41 -1.21 2.07 0.35
C ILE A 41 -1.84 3.36 0.87
N GLY A 42 -1.26 4.51 0.53
CA GLY A 42 -1.82 5.82 0.90
C GLY A 42 -1.56 6.89 -0.14
N GLY A 43 -2.26 8.02 -0.03
CA GLY A 43 -2.14 9.11 -0.97
C GLY A 43 -2.43 10.47 -0.35
N SER A 44 -1.87 11.53 -0.95
CA SER A 44 -2.20 12.92 -0.61
C SER A 44 -2.19 13.78 -1.87
N GLN A 45 -2.97 14.85 -1.91
CA GLN A 45 -3.05 15.78 -3.06
C GLN A 45 -3.47 15.07 -4.35
N HIS A 46 -4.64 14.44 -4.30
CA HIS A 46 -5.36 13.88 -5.45
C HIS A 46 -4.53 12.99 -6.40
N PRO A 47 -3.91 11.90 -5.91
CA PRO A 47 -3.35 10.87 -6.80
C PRO A 47 -4.47 9.95 -7.33
N THR A 48 -4.27 9.38 -8.51
CA THR A 48 -5.07 8.25 -9.00
C THR A 48 -4.34 6.96 -8.67
N ILE A 49 -4.95 6.09 -7.89
CA ILE A 49 -4.37 4.79 -7.50
C ILE A 49 -5.34 3.69 -7.93
N ILE A 50 -4.89 2.84 -8.85
CA ILE A 50 -5.60 1.60 -9.22
C ILE A 50 -4.92 0.46 -8.47
N SER A 51 -5.65 -0.20 -7.58
CA SER A 51 -5.17 -1.36 -6.81
C SER A 51 -5.88 -2.62 -7.28
N GLN A 52 -5.16 -3.55 -7.92
CA GLN A 52 -5.72 -4.75 -8.53
C GLN A 52 -4.93 -6.02 -8.16
N GLY A 53 -5.61 -7.09 -7.76
CA GLY A 53 -4.97 -8.39 -7.49
C GLY A 53 -3.93 -8.41 -6.35
N ASN A 54 -3.84 -7.36 -5.53
CA ASN A 54 -2.93 -7.33 -4.39
C ASN A 54 -3.44 -8.20 -3.23
N GLN A 55 -2.53 -8.87 -2.52
CA GLN A 55 -2.83 -9.62 -1.30
C GLN A 55 -2.55 -8.74 -0.08
N PHE A 56 -3.50 -8.66 0.85
CA PHE A 56 -3.41 -7.83 2.04
C PHE A 56 -3.58 -8.68 3.31
N LEU A 57 -2.48 -9.02 3.99
CA LEU A 57 -2.48 -9.58 5.34
C LEU A 57 -2.17 -8.51 6.40
N GLY A 58 -3.25 -7.96 6.99
CA GLY A 58 -3.18 -6.83 7.91
C GLY A 58 -2.39 -7.08 9.21
N PRO A 59 -2.13 -6.02 9.99
CA PRO A 59 -1.42 -6.13 11.26
C PRO A 59 -2.14 -7.09 12.23
N PRO A 60 -1.38 -7.82 13.07
CA PRO A 60 -1.95 -8.75 14.04
C PRO A 60 -2.79 -8.05 15.12
N ASN A 61 -2.55 -6.76 15.36
CA ASN A 61 -3.34 -5.96 16.29
C ASN A 61 -4.12 -4.90 15.50
N ARG A 62 -5.43 -4.75 15.77
CA ARG A 62 -6.26 -3.72 15.15
C ARG A 62 -5.85 -2.36 15.69
N ALA A 63 -4.81 -1.76 15.13
CA ALA A 63 -4.47 -0.36 15.33
C ALA A 63 -5.59 0.49 14.69
N GLY A 64 -6.71 0.69 15.38
CA GLY A 64 -7.84 1.44 14.81
C GLY A 64 -9.21 1.31 15.47
N ARG A 65 -9.36 0.65 16.63
CA ARG A 65 -10.54 0.87 17.50
C ARG A 65 -10.06 1.43 18.84
N ARG A 66 -10.08 2.75 18.95
CA ARG A 66 -10.40 3.43 20.22
C ARG A 66 -11.83 3.92 20.09
#